data_AF-A0A6A4KKD8-F1
#
_entry.id   AF-A0A6A4KKD8-F1
#
_cell.length_a   1.000
_cell.length_b   1.000
_cell.length_c   1.000
_cell.angle_alpha   90.00
_cell.angle_beta   90.00
_cell.angle_gamma   90.00
#
_symmetry.space_group_name_H-M   'P 1'
#
loop_
_entity.id
_entity.type
_entity.pdbx_description
1 polymer ?
#
loop_
_entity_poly.entity_id
_entity_poly.type
_entity_poly.pdbx_seq_one_letter_code
_entity_poly.pdbx_strand_id
1 'polypeptide(L)'
;MFLRLLCLETNLPVLGLMDCDPYGLKILSVYKYGSIDMAYDSNHLTTPGILWLGLRQSDLETYHLPQDVYTDLVDDDRTAASSLLQLPFMDLNPNWVSEIKMMLNTNRKVELDSLCMLGFGYLSEQYLPNKILFLARHYYEVVGEELGVSRLVMEEADEVEEEAAAEGHGQGHEA
;
A
#
# COMPACT_ATOMS: atom_id res chain seq x y z
N MET A 1 -7.58 -19.77 0.70
CA MET A 1 -8.95 -20.28 0.43
C MET A 1 -10.05 -19.30 0.86
N PHE A 2 -10.16 -18.96 2.16
CA PHE A 2 -11.25 -18.09 2.66
C PHE A 2 -11.36 -16.74 1.94
N LEU A 3 -10.25 -16.00 1.84
CA LEU A 3 -10.22 -14.68 1.19
C LEU A 3 -10.68 -14.72 -0.27
N ARG A 4 -10.22 -15.74 -1.01
CA ARG A 4 -10.62 -15.97 -2.42
C ARG A 4 -12.13 -16.24 -2.53
N LEU A 5 -12.67 -17.11 -1.68
CA LEU A 5 -14.10 -17.42 -1.66
C LEU A 5 -14.91 -16.17 -1.33
N LEU A 6 -14.51 -15.40 -0.31
CA LEU A 6 -15.18 -14.16 0.06
C LEU A 6 -15.22 -13.18 -1.12
N CYS A 7 -14.11 -13.00 -1.83
CA CYS A 7 -14.03 -12.14 -3.01
C CYS A 7 -14.97 -12.62 -4.13
N LEU A 8 -15.00 -13.92 -4.42
CA LEU A 8 -15.85 -14.47 -5.47
C LEU A 8 -17.35 -14.39 -5.14
N GLU A 9 -17.72 -14.63 -3.88
CA GLU A 9 -19.13 -14.64 -3.46
C GLU A 9 -19.69 -13.22 -3.29
N THR A 10 -18.87 -12.28 -2.84
CA THR A 10 -19.32 -10.90 -2.55
C THR A 10 -19.05 -9.92 -3.68
N ASN A 11 -18.18 -10.27 -4.64
CA ASN A 11 -17.64 -9.37 -5.66
C ASN A 11 -16.98 -8.11 -5.08
N LEU A 12 -16.53 -8.16 -3.82
CA LEU A 12 -15.84 -7.04 -3.20
C LEU A 12 -14.36 -7.02 -3.59
N PRO A 13 -13.79 -5.83 -3.84
CA PRO A 13 -12.36 -5.69 -4.06
C PRO A 13 -11.60 -6.04 -2.78
N VAL A 14 -10.46 -6.70 -2.94
CA VAL A 14 -9.59 -7.06 -1.83
C VAL A 14 -8.37 -6.14 -1.85
N LEU A 15 -8.17 -5.43 -0.74
CA LEU A 15 -7.05 -4.51 -0.56
C LEU A 15 -6.10 -5.09 0.50
N GLY A 16 -4.82 -5.18 0.17
CA GLY A 16 -3.75 -5.62 1.07
C GLY A 16 -3.04 -4.42 1.67
N LEU A 17 -3.07 -4.32 2.99
CA LEU A 17 -2.29 -3.38 3.79
C LEU A 17 -1.30 -4.17 4.66
N MET A 18 -0.02 -3.90 4.49
CA MET A 18 1.09 -4.63 5.13
C MET A 18 2.14 -3.64 5.64
N ASP A 19 3.10 -4.12 6.42
CA ASP A 19 4.27 -3.34 6.82
C ASP A 19 5.10 -2.91 5.61
N CYS A 20 5.82 -1.80 5.76
CA CYS A 20 6.73 -1.28 4.75
C CYS A 20 8.10 -1.98 4.87
N ASP A 21 8.10 -3.26 4.56
CA ASP A 21 9.29 -4.09 4.51
C ASP A 21 9.19 -5.19 3.43
N PRO A 22 10.29 -5.92 3.15
CA PRO A 22 10.26 -6.98 2.16
C PRO A 22 9.34 -8.16 2.53
N TYR A 23 9.08 -8.41 3.81
CA TYR A 23 8.23 -9.51 4.26
C TYR A 23 6.75 -9.21 4.05
N GLY A 24 6.32 -7.96 4.24
CA GLY A 24 4.97 -7.49 3.92
C GLY A 24 4.63 -7.72 2.45
N LEU A 25 5.53 -7.35 1.53
CA LEU A 25 5.34 -7.65 0.10
C LEU A 25 5.39 -9.15 -0.20
N LYS A 26 6.22 -9.92 0.50
CA LYS A 26 6.25 -11.37 0.34
C LYS A 26 4.90 -11.98 0.71
N ILE A 27 4.30 -11.59 1.84
CA ILE A 27 2.96 -12.03 2.25
C ILE A 27 1.94 -11.69 1.17
N LEU A 28 1.93 -10.44 0.69
CA LEU A 28 1.01 -10.00 -0.35
C LEU A 28 1.17 -10.82 -1.64
N SER A 29 2.41 -11.10 -2.05
CA SER A 29 2.71 -11.90 -3.24
C SER A 29 2.20 -13.33 -3.12
N VAL A 30 2.27 -13.95 -1.93
CA VAL A 30 1.71 -15.29 -1.70
C VAL A 30 0.19 -15.27 -1.84
N TYR A 31 -0.49 -14.24 -1.32
CA TYR A 31 -1.93 -14.11 -1.52
C TYR A 31 -2.30 -13.91 -3.00
N LYS A 32 -1.50 -13.14 -3.74
CA LYS A 32 -1.79 -12.79 -5.13
C LYS A 32 -1.43 -13.89 -6.14
N TYR A 33 -0.24 -14.45 -6.02
CA TYR A 33 0.38 -15.37 -6.98
C TYR A 33 0.56 -16.80 -6.45
N GLY A 34 0.43 -16.99 -5.14
CA GLY A 34 0.62 -18.27 -4.48
C GLY A 34 2.04 -18.44 -3.96
N SER A 35 2.22 -19.42 -3.07
CA SER A 35 3.56 -19.83 -2.65
C SER A 35 4.22 -20.68 -3.74
N ILE A 36 5.51 -20.45 -3.99
CA ILE A 36 6.33 -21.26 -4.89
C ILE A 36 6.32 -22.73 -4.44
N ASP A 37 6.35 -22.96 -3.12
CA ASP A 37 6.39 -24.29 -2.52
C ASP A 37 5.05 -25.04 -2.63
N MET A 38 3.95 -24.34 -2.94
CA MET A 38 2.60 -24.90 -3.06
C MET A 38 2.00 -24.65 -4.46
N ALA A 39 2.84 -24.62 -5.50
CA ALA A 39 2.43 -24.31 -6.87
C ALA A 39 1.32 -25.25 -7.42
N TYR A 40 1.16 -26.46 -6.85
CA TYR A 40 0.12 -27.41 -7.28
C TYR A 40 -1.30 -27.03 -6.79
N ASP A 41 -1.42 -26.36 -5.64
CA ASP A 41 -2.70 -25.94 -5.03
C ASP A 41 -2.99 -24.44 -5.19
N SER A 42 -2.04 -23.67 -5.75
CA SER A 42 -2.12 -22.21 -5.82
C SER A 42 -3.34 -21.69 -6.58
N ASN A 43 -3.73 -22.33 -7.68
CA ASN A 43 -4.85 -21.89 -8.52
C ASN A 43 -6.20 -21.81 -7.78
N HIS A 44 -6.38 -22.60 -6.71
CA HIS A 44 -7.60 -22.59 -5.90
C HIS A 44 -7.48 -21.75 -4.63
N LEU A 45 -6.28 -21.24 -4.31
CA LEU A 45 -6.01 -20.56 -3.05
C LEU A 45 -5.71 -19.06 -3.22
N THR A 46 -5.24 -18.64 -4.39
CA THR A 46 -4.82 -17.26 -4.66
C THR A 46 -6.00 -16.32 -4.87
N THR A 47 -5.75 -15.03 -4.62
CA THR A 47 -6.66 -13.92 -4.90
C THR A 47 -5.96 -12.98 -5.89
N PRO A 48 -5.91 -13.30 -7.20
CA PRO A 48 -5.13 -12.53 -8.18
C PRO A 48 -5.53 -11.06 -8.27
N GLY A 49 -6.79 -10.74 -7.95
CA GLY A 49 -7.33 -9.38 -7.94
C GLY A 49 -6.94 -8.54 -6.70
N ILE A 50 -6.18 -9.08 -5.74
CA ILE A 50 -5.75 -8.30 -4.58
C ILE A 50 -4.86 -7.12 -5.01
N LEU A 51 -5.16 -5.94 -4.49
CA LEU A 51 -4.42 -4.71 -4.74
C LEU A 51 -3.59 -4.34 -3.53
N TRP A 52 -2.36 -3.88 -3.76
CA TRP A 52 -1.52 -3.37 -2.68
C TRP A 52 -1.95 -1.95 -2.33
N LEU A 53 -2.57 -1.76 -1.16
CA LEU A 53 -2.95 -0.44 -0.67
C LEU A 53 -1.72 0.32 -0.14
N GLY A 54 -0.93 -0.36 0.69
CA GLY A 54 0.32 0.12 1.29
C GLY A 54 0.73 -0.81 2.43
N LEU A 55 1.50 -0.40 3.43
CA LEU A 55 2.27 0.84 3.53
C LEU A 55 3.44 0.77 2.54
N ARG A 56 3.57 1.77 1.66
CA ARG A 56 4.62 1.82 0.65
C ARG A 56 5.78 2.69 1.12
N GLN A 57 6.94 2.50 0.53
CA GLN A 57 8.08 3.36 0.84
C GLN A 57 7.80 4.81 0.42
N SER A 58 7.06 5.00 -0.68
CA SER A 58 6.64 6.33 -1.16
C SER A 58 5.65 7.02 -0.21
N ASP A 59 4.86 6.22 0.52
CA ASP A 59 3.93 6.74 1.52
C ASP A 59 4.71 7.37 2.69
N LEU A 60 5.86 6.81 3.07
CA LEU A 60 6.65 7.29 4.20
C LEU A 60 7.17 8.72 3.99
N GLU A 61 7.48 9.10 2.75
CA GLU A 61 7.89 10.47 2.42
C GLU A 61 6.70 11.44 2.45
N THR A 62 5.52 10.96 2.02
CA THR A 62 4.29 11.75 1.93
C THR A 62 3.70 12.08 3.30
N TYR A 63 3.71 11.11 4.22
CA TYR A 63 3.08 11.26 5.54
C TYR A 63 4.02 11.76 6.65
N HIS A 64 5.26 12.15 6.30
CA HIS A 64 6.21 12.78 7.20
C HIS A 64 6.36 12.09 8.58
N LEU A 65 6.53 10.77 8.58
CA LEU A 65 6.67 10.01 9.82
C LEU A 65 7.89 10.48 10.64
N PRO A 66 7.80 10.46 11.99
CA PRO A 66 8.94 10.79 12.85
C PRO A 66 10.14 9.88 12.55
N GLN A 67 11.37 10.41 12.59
CA GLN A 67 12.57 9.63 12.25
C GLN A 67 12.78 8.39 13.14
N ASP A 68 12.24 8.42 14.36
CA ASP A 68 12.41 7.37 15.36
C ASP A 68 11.62 6.09 15.05
N VAL A 69 10.66 6.14 14.12
CA VAL A 69 9.87 4.96 13.73
C VAL A 69 10.54 4.13 12.64
N TYR A 70 11.55 4.69 11.98
CA TYR A 70 12.28 3.99 10.92
C TYR A 70 13.32 3.07 11.54
N THR A 71 13.35 1.84 11.04
CA THR A 71 14.41 0.88 11.38
C THR A 71 15.23 0.59 10.14
N ASP A 72 16.53 0.37 10.33
CA ASP A 72 17.41 -0.04 9.24
C ASP A 72 17.05 -1.46 8.76
N LEU A 73 17.22 -1.70 7.46
CA LEU A 73 17.15 -3.06 6.93
C LEU A 73 18.28 -3.91 7.50
N VAL A 74 17.98 -5.12 7.96
CA VAL A 74 19.00 -6.12 8.29
C VAL A 74 19.35 -6.94 7.05
N ASP A 75 20.42 -7.73 7.11
CA ASP A 75 20.90 -8.52 5.96
C ASP A 75 19.85 -9.50 5.42
N ASP A 76 19.04 -10.07 6.31
CA ASP A 76 17.92 -10.93 5.94
C ASP A 76 16.85 -10.16 5.15
N ASP A 77 16.54 -8.92 5.53
CA ASP A 77 15.60 -8.06 4.79
C ASP A 77 16.13 -7.78 3.37
N ARG A 78 17.42 -7.43 3.24
CA ARG A 78 18.05 -7.16 1.93
C ARG A 78 18.03 -8.39 1.04
N THR A 79 18.27 -9.56 1.63
CA THR A 79 18.23 -10.85 0.94
C THR A 79 16.80 -11.16 0.48
N ALA A 80 15.80 -10.94 1.33
CA ALA A 80 14.39 -11.10 0.99
C ALA A 80 13.96 -10.14 -0.14
N ALA A 81 14.32 -8.86 -0.05
CA ALA A 81 14.05 -7.86 -1.10
C ALA A 81 14.69 -8.23 -2.44
N SER A 82 15.96 -8.63 -2.42
CA SER A 82 16.68 -9.06 -3.62
C SER A 82 16.04 -10.30 -4.23
N SER A 83 15.62 -11.26 -3.40
CA SER A 83 14.92 -12.47 -3.85
C SER A 83 13.56 -12.16 -4.48
N LEU A 84 12.81 -11.23 -3.88
CA LEU A 84 11.54 -10.75 -4.43
C LEU A 84 11.72 -10.15 -5.82
N LEU A 85 12.75 -9.33 -6.03
CA LEU A 85 13.05 -8.72 -7.33
C LEU A 85 13.36 -9.72 -8.44
N GLN A 86 13.77 -10.95 -8.10
CA GLN A 86 14.04 -12.02 -9.07
C GLN A 86 12.79 -12.84 -9.43
N LEU A 87 11.64 -12.57 -8.81
CA LEU A 87 10.42 -13.34 -9.07
C LEU A 87 9.82 -12.99 -10.44
N PRO A 88 9.29 -13.98 -11.18
CA PRO A 88 8.87 -13.81 -12.57
C PRO A 88 7.70 -12.84 -12.75
N PHE A 89 6.88 -12.62 -11.71
CA PHE A 89 5.78 -11.66 -11.79
C PHE A 89 6.23 -10.21 -11.58
N MET A 90 7.47 -9.94 -11.17
CA MET A 90 7.95 -8.57 -10.95
C MET A 90 7.99 -7.74 -12.23
N ASP A 91 8.24 -8.38 -13.38
CA ASP A 91 8.21 -7.73 -14.69
C ASP A 91 6.83 -7.15 -15.02
N LEU A 92 5.77 -7.75 -14.48
CA LEU A 92 4.38 -7.29 -14.63
C LEU A 92 3.98 -6.24 -13.58
N ASN A 93 4.82 -6.00 -12.57
CA ASN A 93 4.53 -5.09 -11.45
C ASN A 93 5.65 -4.04 -11.29
N PRO A 94 5.84 -3.13 -12.26
CA PRO A 94 6.91 -2.13 -12.20
C PRO A 94 6.81 -1.23 -10.95
N ASN A 95 5.59 -0.96 -10.47
CA ASN A 95 5.37 -0.21 -9.24
C ASN A 95 5.95 -0.93 -8.01
N TRP A 96 5.79 -2.26 -7.91
CA TRP A 96 6.37 -3.03 -6.80
C TRP A 96 7.90 -3.02 -6.85
N VAL A 97 8.46 -3.16 -8.05
CA VAL A 97 9.91 -3.07 -8.28
C VAL A 97 10.46 -1.71 -7.84
N SER A 98 9.75 -0.63 -8.15
CA SER A 98 10.13 0.73 -7.73
C SER A 98 10.18 0.85 -6.21
N GLU A 99 9.13 0.41 -5.52
CA GLU A 99 9.04 0.47 -4.06
C GLU A 99 10.14 -0.35 -3.38
N ILE A 100 10.39 -1.59 -3.84
CA ILE A 100 11.46 -2.44 -3.27
C ILE A 100 12.84 -1.79 -3.47
N LYS A 101 13.10 -1.24 -4.66
CA LYS A 101 14.36 -0.52 -4.92
C LYS A 101 14.50 0.70 -4.01
N MET A 102 13.41 1.41 -3.75
CA MET A 102 13.42 2.55 -2.85
C MET A 102 13.71 2.14 -1.40
N MET A 103 13.12 1.03 -0.92
CA MET A 103 13.46 0.47 0.40
C MET A 103 14.96 0.13 0.49
N LEU A 104 15.50 -0.55 -0.53
CA LEU A 104 16.93 -0.91 -0.58
C LEU A 104 17.85 0.32 -0.61
N ASN A 105 17.48 1.35 -1.39
CA ASN A 105 18.26 2.58 -1.53
C ASN A 105 18.26 3.42 -0.25
N THR A 106 17.11 3.54 0.40
CA THR A 106 16.95 4.32 1.63
C THR A 106 17.44 3.57 2.87
N ASN A 107 17.63 2.26 2.76
CA ASN A 107 17.99 1.37 3.86
C ASN A 107 16.98 1.33 5.02
N ARG A 108 15.71 1.68 4.76
CA ARG A 108 14.72 1.87 5.83
C ARG A 108 13.52 0.95 5.65
N LYS A 109 12.96 0.52 6.79
CA LYS A 109 11.65 -0.12 6.91
C LYS A 109 10.84 0.51 8.03
N VAL A 110 9.53 0.33 7.96
CA VAL A 110 8.57 0.87 8.94
C VAL A 110 7.45 -0.15 9.15
N GLU A 111 7.12 -0.41 10.43
CA GLU A 111 5.94 -1.19 10.81
C GLU A 111 4.66 -0.37 10.58
N LEU A 112 3.57 -1.03 10.18
CA LEU A 112 2.29 -0.35 9.94
C LEU A 112 1.78 0.36 11.19
N ASP A 113 1.98 -0.24 12.36
CA ASP A 113 1.59 0.33 13.65
C ASP A 113 2.29 1.65 13.94
N SER A 114 3.44 1.94 13.33
CA SER A 114 4.14 3.22 13.47
C SER A 114 3.32 4.42 13.01
N LEU A 115 2.29 4.22 12.18
CA LEU A 115 1.34 5.27 11.82
C LEU A 115 0.61 5.85 13.05
N CYS A 116 0.51 5.10 14.15
CA CYS A 116 -0.10 5.60 15.40
C CYS A 116 0.68 6.77 16.02
N MET A 117 1.94 6.97 15.65
CA MET A 117 2.76 8.11 16.09
C MET A 117 2.24 9.45 15.55
N LEU A 118 1.43 9.41 14.49
CA LEU A 118 0.72 10.58 13.95
C LEU A 118 -0.63 10.83 14.63
N GLY A 119 -1.05 9.93 15.53
CA GLY A 119 -2.31 9.98 16.25
C GLY A 119 -2.97 8.60 16.34
N PHE A 120 -3.65 8.32 17.45
CA PHE A 120 -4.28 7.01 17.71
C PHE A 120 -5.23 6.56 16.59
N GLY A 121 -6.00 7.49 16.01
CA GLY A 121 -6.94 7.23 14.93
C GLY A 121 -6.36 7.38 13.52
N TYR A 122 -5.08 7.75 13.37
CA TYR A 122 -4.52 8.19 12.08
C TYR A 122 -4.69 7.16 10.96
N LEU A 123 -4.45 5.88 11.27
CA LEU A 123 -4.62 4.80 10.30
C LEU A 123 -6.05 4.73 9.75
N SER A 124 -7.06 4.78 10.63
CA SER A 124 -8.47 4.63 10.26
C SER A 124 -9.12 5.90 9.75
N GLU A 125 -8.72 7.05 10.28
CA GLU A 125 -9.37 8.35 10.04
C GLU A 125 -8.71 9.14 8.91
N GLN A 126 -7.42 8.90 8.64
CA GLN A 126 -6.66 9.66 7.65
C GLN A 126 -6.09 8.74 6.56
N TYR A 127 -5.21 7.81 6.94
CA TYR A 127 -4.45 7.01 5.97
C TYR A 127 -5.35 6.12 5.10
N LEU A 128 -6.22 5.31 5.71
CA LEU A 128 -7.09 4.40 4.96
C LEU A 128 -8.09 5.16 4.05
N PRO A 129 -8.85 6.16 4.52
CA PRO A 129 -9.74 6.93 3.67
C PRO A 129 -9.02 7.56 2.47
N ASN A 130 -7.89 8.24 2.70
CA ASN A 130 -7.14 8.92 1.63
C ASN A 130 -6.62 7.93 0.59
N LYS A 131 -6.07 6.79 1.02
CA LYS A 131 -5.55 5.76 0.10
C LYS A 131 -6.65 5.07 -0.69
N ILE A 132 -7.80 4.79 -0.08
CA ILE A 132 -8.95 4.18 -0.76
C ILE A 132 -9.56 5.16 -1.76
N LEU A 133 -9.69 6.43 -1.39
CA LEU A 133 -10.20 7.49 -2.25
C LEU A 133 -9.29 7.74 -3.45
N PHE A 134 -7.97 7.78 -3.23
CA PHE A 134 -6.98 7.85 -4.31
C PHE A 134 -7.13 6.68 -5.30
N LEU A 135 -7.27 5.45 -4.80
CA LEU A 135 -7.50 4.28 -5.64
C LEU A 135 -8.82 4.37 -6.41
N ALA A 136 -9.90 4.81 -5.75
CA ALA A 136 -11.20 4.98 -6.38
C ALA A 136 -11.15 6.02 -7.50
N ARG A 137 -10.52 7.18 -7.24
CA ARG A 137 -10.29 8.23 -8.24
C ARG A 137 -9.53 7.70 -9.46
N HIS A 138 -8.40 7.02 -9.24
CA HIS A 138 -7.62 6.45 -10.33
C HIS A 138 -8.40 5.41 -11.12
N TYR A 139 -9.22 4.59 -10.46
CA TYR A 139 -10.11 3.66 -11.14
C TYR A 139 -11.17 4.38 -11.99
N TYR A 140 -11.77 5.46 -11.50
CA TYR A 140 -12.73 6.27 -12.25
C TYR A 140 -12.09 7.06 -13.40
N GLU A 141 -10.87 7.55 -13.27
CA GLU A 141 -10.18 8.23 -14.38
C GLU A 141 -9.87 7.26 -15.52
N VAL A 142 -9.50 6.02 -15.19
CA VAL A 142 -9.13 5.00 -16.17
C VAL A 142 -10.36 4.30 -16.78
N VAL A 143 -11.43 4.11 -16.00
CA VAL A 143 -12.62 3.31 -16.39
C VAL A 143 -13.89 4.14 -16.52
N GLY A 144 -14.01 5.24 -15.78
CA GLY A 144 -15.19 6.09 -15.72
C GLY A 144 -15.46 6.92 -16.98
N GLU A 145 -14.44 7.19 -17.80
CA GLU A 145 -14.64 7.76 -19.14
C GLU A 145 -15.49 6.84 -20.03
N GLU A 146 -15.42 5.52 -19.86
CA GLU A 146 -16.22 4.56 -20.63
C GLU A 146 -17.66 4.40 -20.08
N LEU A 147 -17.90 4.75 -18.81
CA LEU A 147 -19.18 4.48 -18.11
C LEU A 147 -20.02 5.73 -17.81
N GLY A 148 -19.53 6.94 -18.08
CA GLY A 148 -20.31 8.18 -18.00
C GLY A 148 -20.76 8.57 -16.57
N VAL A 149 -20.01 8.15 -15.54
CA VAL A 149 -20.34 8.44 -14.13
C VAL A 149 -19.93 9.89 -13.79
N SER A 150 -20.86 10.66 -13.23
CA SER A 150 -20.72 12.11 -13.04
C SER A 150 -19.75 12.49 -11.89
N ARG A 151 -18.95 13.54 -12.13
CA ARG A 151 -17.81 14.09 -11.36
C ARG A 151 -18.09 14.50 -9.89
N LEU A 152 -19.30 14.29 -9.37
CA LEU A 152 -19.79 14.86 -8.10
C LEU A 152 -19.11 14.31 -6.85
N VAL A 153 -18.47 13.14 -6.89
CA VAL A 153 -17.72 12.58 -5.74
C VAL A 153 -16.32 13.20 -5.62
N MET A 154 -15.87 13.96 -6.63
CA MET A 154 -14.52 14.52 -6.65
C MET A 154 -14.39 15.81 -5.86
N GLU A 155 -15.45 16.63 -5.79
CA GLU A 155 -15.40 17.95 -5.13
C GLU A 155 -15.20 17.85 -3.61
N GLU A 156 -15.83 16.88 -2.93
CA GLU A 156 -15.66 16.69 -1.48
C GLU A 156 -14.26 16.20 -1.09
N ALA A 157 -13.52 15.62 -2.03
CA ALA A 157 -12.25 14.96 -1.76
C ALA A 157 -11.03 15.88 -2.03
N ASP A 158 -11.19 16.89 -2.89
CA ASP A 158 -10.17 17.93 -3.10
C ASP A 158 -10.11 18.90 -1.90
N GLU A 159 -11.25 19.14 -1.24
CA GLU A 159 -11.31 19.94 0.00
C GLU A 159 -10.52 19.29 1.16
N VAL A 160 -10.53 17.96 1.26
CA VAL A 160 -9.82 17.22 2.33
C VAL A 160 -8.30 17.24 2.13
N GLU A 161 -7.83 17.19 0.87
CA GLU A 161 -6.40 17.25 0.56
C GLU A 161 -5.82 18.65 0.79
N GLU A 162 -6.63 19.69 0.52
CA GLU A 162 -6.27 21.09 0.81
C GLU A 162 -6.27 21.39 2.32
N GLU A 163 -7.19 20.82 3.10
CA GLU A 163 -7.18 20.90 4.57
C GLU A 163 -6.01 20.15 5.20
N ALA A 164 -5.70 18.92 4.75
CA ALA A 164 -4.55 18.15 5.25
C ALA A 164 -3.20 18.83 4.94
N ALA A 165 -3.09 19.51 3.79
CA ALA A 165 -1.92 20.31 3.44
C ALA A 165 -1.82 21.61 4.28
N ALA A 166 -2.96 22.20 4.67
CA ALA A 166 -3.01 23.41 5.49
C ALA A 166 -2.66 23.16 6.97
N GLU A 167 -3.04 22.01 7.53
CA GLU A 167 -2.73 21.66 8.93
C GLU A 167 -1.24 21.34 9.15
N GLY A 168 -0.51 20.90 8.11
CA GLY A 168 0.94 20.65 8.16
C GLY A 168 1.84 21.89 8.26
N HIS A 169 1.30 23.10 8.15
CA HIS A 169 2.06 24.37 8.26
C HIS A 169 1.94 25.07 9.63
N GLY A 170 1.23 24.47 10.59
CA GLY A 170 0.83 25.12 11.84
C GLY A 170 1.69 24.89 13.09
N GLN A 171 2.83 24.18 13.06
CA GLN A 171 3.67 24.00 14.25
C GLN A 171 5.15 24.27 13.97
N GLY A 172 5.49 25.54 13.94
CA GLY A 172 6.85 26.03 13.73
C GLY A 172 7.09 27.44 14.25
N HIS A 173 6.67 27.75 15.48
CA HIS A 173 7.28 28.79 16.33
C HIS A 173 6.51 28.90 17.66
N GLU A 174 7.14 28.61 18.78
CA GLU A 174 7.33 29.57 19.89
C GLU A 174 8.07 28.92 21.07
N ALA A 175 9.13 29.64 21.49
CA ALA A 175 9.91 29.59 22.73
C ALA A 175 10.80 28.38 23.03
#